data_AF-A0A444W782-F1
#
_entry.id   AF-A0A444W782-F1
#
_cell.length_a   1.000
_cell.length_b   1.000
_cell.length_c   1.000
_cell.angle_alpha   90.00
_cell.angle_beta   90.00
_cell.angle_gamma   90.00
#
_symmetry.space_group_name_H-M   'P 1'
#
loop_
_entity.id
_entity.type
_entity.pdbx_description
1 polymer ?
#
loop_
_entity_poly.entity_id
_entity_poly.type
_entity_poly.pdbx_seq_one_letter_code
_entity_poly.pdbx_strand_id
1 'polypeptide(L)' 'MKSWVKFGIGWGIFMFFIMNIGFPLWDGEKIDINKCLFMFPLWIVFGLLFGYFSRKRGPKKQI' A
#
# COMPACT_ATOMS: atom_id res chain seq x y z
N MET A 1 1.26 5.38 18.11
CA MET A 1 1.62 4.47 17.01
C MET A 1 2.94 4.92 16.40
N LYS A 2 3.89 4.01 16.14
CA LYS A 2 5.20 4.35 15.54
C LYS A 2 4.97 5.00 14.17
N SER A 3 5.68 6.09 13.84
CA SER A 3 5.50 6.83 12.57
C SER A 3 5.65 5.95 11.34
N TRP A 4 6.53 4.95 11.42
CA TRP A 4 6.66 3.92 10.39
C TRP A 4 5.31 3.20 10.12
N VAL A 5 4.61 2.75 11.15
CA VAL A 5 3.37 1.97 11.00
C VAL A 5 2.30 2.82 10.32
N LYS A 6 2.17 4.10 10.70
CA LYS A 6 1.25 5.03 10.02
C LYS A 6 1.61 5.21 8.54
N PHE A 7 2.90 5.33 8.22
CA PHE A 7 3.37 5.43 6.84
C PHE A 7 3.11 4.15 6.05
N GLY A 8 3.40 2.98 6.63
CA GLY A 8 3.18 1.69 5.97
C GLY A 8 1.71 1.37 5.74
N ILE A 9 0.84 1.67 6.70
CA ILE A 9 -0.61 1.53 6.55
C ILE A 9 -1.14 2.52 5.51
N GLY A 10 -0.76 3.81 5.60
CA GLY A 10 -1.18 4.82 4.63
C GLY A 10 -0.74 4.48 3.20
N TRP A 11 0.50 4.02 3.05
CA TRP A 11 1.05 3.56 1.77
C TRP A 11 0.34 2.31 1.23
N GLY A 12 0.10 1.31 2.08
CA GLY A 12 -0.60 0.07 1.69
C GLY A 12 -2.04 0.34 1.24
N ILE A 13 -2.77 1.21 1.95
CA ILE A 13 -4.13 1.61 1.56
C ILE A 13 -4.10 2.38 0.24
N PHE A 14 -3.18 3.33 0.08
CA PHE A 14 -3.05 4.11 -1.14
C PHE A 14 -2.77 3.22 -2.36
N MET A 15 -1.83 2.28 -2.23
CA MET A 15 -1.53 1.34 -3.30
C MET A 15 -2.66 0.36 -3.60
N PHE A 16 -3.40 -0.10 -2.57
CA PHE A 16 -4.58 -0.92 -2.77
C PHE A 16 -5.59 -0.21 -3.67
N PHE A 17 -5.90 1.06 -3.39
CA PHE A 17 -6.81 1.87 -4.20
C PHE A 17 -6.30 2.07 -5.64
N ILE A 18 -5.02 2.39 -5.83
CA ILE A 18 -4.47 2.56 -7.18
C ILE A 18 -4.55 1.26 -7.98
N MET A 19 -4.17 0.13 -7.39
CA MET A 19 -4.11 -1.15 -8.12
C MET A 19 -5.47 -1.79 -8.35
N ASN A 20 -6.40 -1.65 -7.40
CA ASN A 20 -7.71 -2.30 -7.48
C ASN A 20 -8.82 -1.39 -8.00
N ILE A 21 -8.60 -0.07 -8.04
CA ILE A 21 -9.57 0.90 -8.58
C ILE A 21 -8.95 1.61 -9.78
N GLY A 22 -7.77 2.24 -9.61
CA GLY A 22 -7.13 3.01 -10.68
C GLY A 22 -6.79 2.18 -11.93
N PHE A 23 -6.13 1.04 -11.74
CA PHE A 23 -5.72 0.13 -12.82
C PHE A 23 -6.89 -0.45 -13.61
N PRO A 24 -7.89 -1.11 -12.98
CA PRO A 24 -9.04 -1.64 -13.70
C PRO A 24 -9.91 -0.56 -14.35
N LEU A 25 -9.98 0.66 -13.79
CA LEU A 25 -10.62 1.79 -14.48
C LEU A 25 -9.86 2.21 -15.75
N TRP A 26 -8.53 2.10 -15.75
CA TRP A 26 -7.71 2.43 -16.92
C TRP A 26 -7.77 1.33 -17.99
N ASP A 27 -7.68 0.06 -17.58
CA ASP A 27 -7.77 -1.10 -18.49
C ASP A 27 -9.20 -1.39 -18.98
N GLY A 28 -10.21 -0.76 -18.39
CA GLY A 28 -11.62 -1.04 -18.70
C GLY A 28 -12.09 -2.43 -18.26
N GLU A 29 -11.31 -3.10 -17.40
CA GLU A 29 -11.65 -4.40 -16.83
C GLU A 29 -12.68 -4.27 -15.70
N LYS A 30 -13.49 -5.31 -15.54
CA LYS A 30 -14.46 -5.37 -14.44
C LYS A 30 -13.71 -5.50 -13.11
N ILE A 31 -14.07 -4.65 -12.16
CA ILE A 31 -13.54 -4.72 -10.80
C ILE A 31 -14.03 -6.02 -10.16
N ASP A 32 -13.12 -6.95 -9.99
CA ASP A 32 -13.41 -8.25 -9.40
C ASP A 32 -13.35 -8.15 -7.87
N ILE A 33 -14.53 -7.98 -7.25
CA ILE A 33 -14.68 -7.75 -5.80
C ILE A 33 -14.05 -8.89 -4.98
N ASN A 34 -14.14 -10.12 -5.49
CA ASN A 34 -13.56 -11.30 -4.84
C ASN A 34 -12.03 -11.20 -4.78
N LYS A 35 -11.42 -10.71 -5.86
CA LYS A 35 -9.97 -10.48 -5.95
C LYS A 35 -9.54 -9.32 -5.05
N CYS A 36 -10.31 -8.23 -5.03
CA CYS A 36 -10.09 -7.10 -4.12
C CYS A 36 -10.06 -7.52 -2.65
N LEU A 37 -11.00 -8.37 -2.23
CA LEU A 37 -11.10 -8.81 -0.83
C LEU A 37 -9.90 -9.66 -0.39
N PHE A 38 -9.34 -10.47 -1.30
CA PHE A 38 -8.10 -11.21 -1.07
C PHE A 38 -6.86 -10.31 -1.12
N MET A 39 -6.84 -9.33 -2.02
CA MET A 39 -5.73 -8.40 -2.18
C MET A 39 -5.63 -7.38 -1.05
N PHE A 40 -6.74 -7.04 -0.39
CA PHE A 40 -6.76 -6.06 0.69
C PHE A 40 -5.85 -6.42 1.89
N PRO A 41 -5.99 -7.59 2.55
CA PRO A 41 -5.08 -7.98 3.62
C PRO A 41 -3.64 -8.16 3.12
N LEU A 42 -3.45 -8.62 1.88
CA LEU A 42 -2.14 -8.75 1.27
C LEU A 42 -1.44 -7.38 1.14
N TRP A 43 -2.15 -6.36 0.66
CA TRP A 43 -1.64 -4.99 0.53
C TRP A 43 -1.34 -4.33 1.87
N ILE A 44 -2.12 -4.63 2.91
CA ILE A 44 -1.83 -4.16 4.27
C ILE A 44 -0.54 -4.78 4.80
N VAL A 45 -0.34 -6.09 4.60
CA VAL A 45 0.89 -6.80 5.00
C VAL A 45 2.10 -6.26 4.23
N PHE A 46 1.98 -6.07 2.91
CA PHE A 46 3.04 -5.47 2.10
C PHE A 46 3.30 -4.01 2.46
N GLY A 47 2.27 -3.20 2.75
CA GLY A 47 2.41 -1.82 3.19
C GLY A 47 3.15 -1.72 4.53
N LEU A 48 2.83 -2.60 5.48
CA LEU A 48 3.56 -2.73 6.73
C LEU A 48 5.02 -3.15 6.49
N LEU A 49 5.26 -4.23 5.74
CA LEU A 49 6.61 -4.68 5.38
C LEU A 49 7.43 -3.58 4.70
N PHE A 50 6.82 -2.87 3.75
CA PHE A 50 7.44 -1.77 3.01
C PHE A 50 7.80 -0.61 3.91
N GLY A 51 6.88 -0.23 4.80
CA GLY A 51 7.23 0.73 5.81
C GLY A 51 8.39 0.21 6.68
N TYR A 52 8.39 -1.08 7.08
CA TYR A 52 9.36 -1.59 8.05
C TYR A 52 10.75 -1.52 7.42
N PHE A 53 10.81 -1.82 6.13
CA PHE A 53 11.99 -1.64 5.30
C PHE A 53 12.37 -0.16 5.17
N SER A 54 11.39 0.74 4.94
CA SER A 54 11.60 2.19 4.91
C SER A 54 12.11 2.75 6.23
N ARG A 55 11.85 2.09 7.38
CA ARG A 55 12.44 2.46 8.68
C ARG A 55 13.98 2.39 8.66
N LYS A 56 14.57 1.52 7.84
CA LYS A 56 16.03 1.41 7.68
C LYS A 56 16.62 2.54 6.82
N ARG A 57 15.78 3.27 6.06
CA ARG A 57 16.14 4.47 5.29
C ARG A 57 15.45 5.70 5.86
N GLY A 58 15.50 5.89 7.18
CA GLY A 58 15.21 7.20 7.75
C GLY A 58 16.05 8.22 6.99
N PRO A 59 15.47 9.36 6.54
CA PRO A 59 16.21 10.35 5.78
C PRO A 59 17.46 10.69 6.59
N LYS A 60 18.64 10.49 5.99
CA LYS A 60 19.78 11.31 6.37
C LYS A 60 19.24 12.72 6.26
N LYS A 61 19.12 13.40 7.41
CA LYS A 61 18.85 14.83 7.51
C LYS A 61 19.77 15.47 6.46
N GLN A 62 19.20 15.88 5.33
CA GLN A 62 19.96 16.56 4.29
C GLN A 62 20.12 17.97 4.85
N ILE A 63 21.31 18.18 5.44
CA ILE A 63 21.75 19.42 6.07
C ILE A 63 21.80 20.51 5.01
#